data_AF-A0A661TVV9-F1
#
_entry.id   AF-A0A661TVV9-F1
#
_cell.length_a   1.000
_cell.length_b   1.000
_cell.length_c   1.000
_cell.angle_alpha   90.00
_cell.angle_beta   90.00
_cell.angle_gamma   90.00
#
_symmetry.space_group_name_H-M   'P 1'
#
loop_
_entity.id
_entity.type
_entity.pdbx_description
1 polymer ?
#
loop_
_entity_poly.entity_id
_entity_poly.type
_entity_poly.pdbx_seq_one_letter_code
_entity_poly.pdbx_strand_id
1 'polypeptide(L)'
;MMERLTEENERIAELIRKLNRITITLGIGKRAIIEDFRLVFKEGKMRLASRDGNLLRSWQGWVDTTSYPPKLVLRKLGLYKTNLTVDIPESDGTVVITEKKLKIKFEFYK
;
A
#
# COMPACT_ATOMS: atom_id res chain seq x y z
N MET A 1 9.87 28.59 6.65
CA MET A 1 8.82 27.55 6.80
C MET A 1 8.49 26.83 5.49
N MET A 2 8.98 27.26 4.31
CA MET A 2 8.78 26.54 3.04
C MET A 2 9.77 25.37 2.81
N GLU A 3 10.98 25.42 3.36
CA GLU A 3 12.01 24.40 3.11
C GLU A 3 11.64 23.01 3.66
N ARG A 4 11.04 22.92 4.86
CA ARG A 4 10.63 21.64 5.47
C ARG A 4 9.56 20.89 4.68
N LEU A 5 8.63 21.61 4.06
CA LEU A 5 7.56 20.99 3.25
C LEU A 5 8.12 20.38 1.96
N THR A 6 9.21 20.95 1.44
CA THR A 6 9.84 20.48 0.21
C THR A 6 10.60 19.18 0.45
N GLU A 7 11.37 19.11 1.55
CA GLU A 7 12.13 17.93 1.94
C GLU A 7 11.23 16.72 2.27
N GLU A 8 10.12 16.93 3.00
CA GLU A 8 9.17 15.84 3.29
C GLU A 8 8.51 15.30 2.02
N ASN A 9 8.09 16.19 1.12
CA ASN A 9 7.51 15.80 -0.16
C ASN A 9 8.50 15.02 -1.04
N GLU A 10 9.78 15.42 -1.05
CA GLU A 10 10.85 14.71 -1.76
C GLU A 10 11.07 13.31 -1.19
N ARG A 11 11.12 13.17 0.14
CA ARG A 11 11.25 11.86 0.80
C ARG A 11 10.07 10.93 0.49
N ILE A 12 8.85 11.46 0.51
CA ILE A 12 7.65 10.68 0.14
C ILE A 12 7.73 10.26 -1.32
N ALA A 13 8.05 11.19 -2.24
CA ALA A 13 8.16 10.89 -3.66
C ALA A 13 9.23 9.82 -3.95
N GLU A 14 10.40 9.94 -3.30
CA GLU A 14 11.48 8.96 -3.40
C GLU A 14 11.05 7.58 -2.91
N LEU A 15 10.39 7.52 -1.74
CA LEU A 15 9.93 6.26 -1.17
C LEU A 15 8.90 5.56 -2.07
N ILE A 16 7.94 6.31 -2.61
CA ILE A 16 6.93 5.78 -3.53
C ILE A 16 7.54 5.33 -4.85
N ARG A 17 8.57 6.05 -5.35
CA ARG A 17 9.30 5.64 -6.56
C ARG A 17 10.08 4.35 -6.34
N LYS A 18 10.64 4.14 -5.14
CA LYS A 18 11.38 2.92 -4.78
C LYS A 18 10.45 1.75 -4.48
N LEU A 19 9.21 1.99 -4.05
CA LEU A 19 8.25 0.96 -3.72
C LEU A 19 7.86 0.14 -4.97
N ASN A 20 8.40 -1.07 -5.04
CA ASN A 20 8.27 -1.95 -6.19
C ASN A 20 6.97 -2.77 -6.12
N ARG A 21 6.73 -3.43 -4.98
CA ARG A 21 5.63 -4.38 -4.83
C ARG A 21 5.04 -4.34 -3.44
N ILE A 22 3.72 -4.50 -3.39
CA ILE A 22 2.96 -4.70 -2.16
C ILE A 22 2.27 -6.06 -2.26
N THR A 23 2.62 -7.00 -1.38
CA THR A 23 1.92 -8.29 -1.29
C THR A 23 1.00 -8.29 -0.09
N ILE A 24 -0.28 -8.56 -0.31
CA ILE A 24 -1.27 -8.65 0.77
C ILE A 24 -1.72 -10.09 0.91
N THR A 25 -1.55 -10.65 2.12
CA THR A 25 -2.08 -11.96 2.51
C THR A 25 -3.22 -11.77 3.51
N LEU A 26 -4.42 -12.21 3.13
CA LEU A 26 -5.63 -12.18 3.94
C LEU A 26 -6.03 -13.60 4.35
N GLY A 27 -6.05 -13.89 5.65
CA GLY A 27 -6.54 -15.15 6.20
C GLY A 27 -8.07 -15.20 6.27
N ILE A 28 -8.68 -16.22 5.66
CA ILE A 28 -10.12 -16.48 5.67
C ILE A 28 -10.37 -17.91 6.17
N GLY A 29 -10.80 -18.04 7.42
CA GLY A 29 -10.97 -19.36 8.05
C GLY A 29 -9.66 -20.15 8.08
N LYS A 30 -9.63 -21.31 7.41
CA LYS A 30 -8.42 -22.16 7.22
C LYS A 30 -7.66 -21.88 5.91
N ARG A 31 -8.12 -20.92 5.10
CA ARG A 31 -7.52 -20.55 3.81
C ARG A 31 -6.85 -19.18 3.91
N ALA A 32 -5.97 -18.87 2.97
CA ALA A 32 -5.43 -17.53 2.77
C ALA A 32 -5.56 -17.13 1.30
N ILE A 33 -5.89 -15.86 1.06
CA ILE A 33 -5.81 -15.25 -0.28
C ILE A 33 -4.56 -14.39 -0.28
N ILE A 34 -3.74 -14.52 -1.33
CA ILE A 34 -2.52 -13.77 -1.51
C ILE A 34 -2.65 -13.02 -2.82
N GLU A 35 -2.43 -11.71 -2.78
CA GLU A 35 -2.47 -10.85 -3.96
C GLU A 35 -1.26 -9.93 -4.00
N ASP A 36 -0.76 -9.73 -5.21
CA ASP A 36 0.40 -8.92 -5.50
C ASP A 36 0.02 -7.67 -6.27
N PHE A 37 0.43 -6.53 -5.72
CA PHE A 37 0.09 -5.23 -6.24
C PHE A 37 1.33 -4.44 -6.63
N ARG A 38 1.16 -3.65 -7.69
CA ARG A 38 2.00 -2.49 -8.00
C ARG A 38 1.20 -1.22 -7.78
N LEU A 39 1.87 -0.09 -7.67
CA LEU A 39 1.23 1.22 -7.66
C LEU A 39 1.09 1.77 -9.07
N VAL A 40 -0.08 2.33 -9.38
CA VAL A 40 -0.33 3.07 -10.62
C VAL A 40 -0.99 4.40 -10.29
N PHE A 41 -0.59 5.46 -10.99
CA PHE A 41 -1.23 6.76 -10.85
C PHE A 41 -2.53 6.78 -11.67
N LYS A 42 -3.67 6.92 -10.99
CA LYS A 42 -4.98 6.98 -11.63
C LYS A 42 -5.93 7.83 -10.80
N GLU A 43 -6.68 8.72 -11.46
CA GLU A 43 -7.64 9.63 -10.82
C GLU A 43 -7.00 10.48 -9.71
N GLY A 44 -5.77 10.97 -9.95
CA GLY A 44 -5.05 11.82 -8.99
C GLY A 44 -4.48 11.09 -7.77
N LYS A 45 -4.51 9.76 -7.72
CA LYS A 45 -4.03 8.96 -6.57
C LYS A 45 -3.12 7.82 -7.03
N MET A 46 -2.18 7.44 -6.17
CA MET A 46 -1.37 6.22 -6.33
C MET A 46 -2.20 5.02 -5.86
N ARG A 47 -2.82 4.30 -6.78
CA ARG A 47 -3.75 3.20 -6.50
C ARG A 47 -3.09 1.84 -6.58
N LEU A 48 -3.59 0.88 -5.81
CA LEU A 48 -3.24 -0.53 -5.97
C LEU A 48 -3.80 -1.06 -7.29
N ALA A 49 -2.94 -1.71 -8.06
CA ALA A 49 -3.29 -2.42 -9.28
C ALA A 49 -2.59 -3.77 -9.35
N SER A 50 -3.13 -4.68 -10.17
CA SER A 50 -2.49 -5.97 -10.45
C SER A 50 -1.10 -5.78 -11.07
N ARG A 51 -0.35 -6.87 -11.19
CA ARG A 51 0.95 -6.86 -11.88
C ARG A 51 0.90 -6.30 -13.30
N ASP A 52 -0.22 -6.47 -14.01
CA ASP A 52 -0.44 -5.92 -15.36
C ASP A 52 -0.89 -4.45 -15.36
N GLY A 53 -1.23 -3.89 -14.19
CA GLY A 53 -1.69 -2.50 -14.03
C GLY A 53 -3.20 -2.31 -14.02
N ASN A 54 -3.95 -3.40 -13.96
CA ASN A 54 -5.40 -3.32 -13.91
C ASN A 54 -5.88 -3.08 -12.47
N LEU A 55 -6.83 -2.15 -12.31
CA LEU A 55 -7.49 -1.96 -11.03
C LEU A 55 -8.38 -3.18 -10.73
N LEU A 56 -8.25 -3.75 -9.55
CA LEU A 56 -9.05 -4.91 -9.14
C LEU A 56 -10.32 -4.45 -8.41
N ARG A 57 -11.50 -4.86 -8.89
CA ARG A 57 -12.79 -4.52 -8.25
C ARG A 57 -12.93 -5.11 -6.83
N SER A 58 -12.24 -6.21 -6.56
CA SER A 58 -12.20 -6.88 -5.26
C SER A 58 -11.14 -6.30 -4.32
N TRP A 59 -10.14 -5.59 -4.83
CA TRP A 59 -9.05 -5.05 -4.01
C TRP A 59 -8.89 -3.55 -4.27
N GLN A 60 -9.34 -2.75 -3.30
CA GLN A 60 -9.38 -1.30 -3.44
C GLN A 60 -8.51 -0.66 -2.36
N GLY A 61 -7.47 0.04 -2.80
CA GLY A 61 -6.62 0.84 -1.94
C GLY A 61 -5.85 1.90 -2.72
N TRP A 62 -5.29 2.84 -1.99
CA TRP A 62 -4.41 3.89 -2.50
C TRP A 62 -3.39 4.28 -1.45
N VAL A 63 -2.35 4.99 -1.87
CA VAL A 63 -1.38 5.60 -0.97
C VAL A 63 -1.78 7.05 -0.69
N ASP A 64 -1.85 7.38 0.59
CA ASP A 64 -1.94 8.74 1.10
C ASP A 64 -0.54 9.28 1.34
N THR A 65 -0.22 10.39 0.66
CA THR A 65 1.09 11.04 0.65
C THR A 65 1.08 12.38 1.38
N THR A 66 0.06 12.66 2.19
CA THR A 66 -0.09 13.95 2.90
C THR A 66 0.71 14.03 4.21
N SER A 67 1.34 12.93 4.62
CA SER A 67 2.17 12.84 5.82
C SER A 67 3.31 11.87 5.61
N TYR A 68 4.41 12.08 6.33
CA TYR A 68 5.48 11.09 6.47
C TYR A 68 5.37 10.27 7.79
N PRO A 69 5.52 8.93 7.76
CA PRO A 69 5.60 8.08 6.57
C PRO A 69 4.28 8.08 5.77
N PRO A 70 4.34 7.84 4.44
CA PRO A 70 3.13 7.73 3.63
C PRO A 70 2.34 6.49 4.04
N LYS A 71 1.03 6.52 3.80
CA LYS A 71 0.12 5.50 4.34
C LYS A 71 -0.61 4.75 3.25
N LEU A 72 -0.60 3.43 3.32
CA LEU A 72 -1.45 2.58 2.50
C LEU A 72 -2.86 2.52 3.10
N VAL A 73 -3.83 3.10 2.38
CA VAL A 73 -5.25 3.05 2.73
C VAL A 73 -5.92 1.92 1.95
N LEU A 74 -6.52 0.99 2.68
CA LEU A 74 -7.25 -0.16 2.15
C LEU A 74 -8.74 -0.01 2.48
N ARG A 75 -9.58 -0.01 1.44
CA ARG A 75 -11.04 0.05 1.55
C ARG A 75 -11.74 -1.27 1.27
N LYS A 76 -11.08 -2.16 0.52
CA LYS A 76 -11.64 -3.47 0.19
C LYS A 76 -10.54 -4.49 -0.02
N LEU A 77 -10.69 -5.66 0.58
CA LEU A 77 -9.79 -6.81 0.47
C LEU A 77 -10.62 -8.04 0.08
N GLY A 78 -10.54 -8.45 -1.19
CA GLY A 78 -11.39 -9.50 -1.74
C GLY A 78 -12.89 -9.12 -1.75
N LEU A 79 -13.70 -9.87 -0.98
CA LEU A 79 -15.12 -9.57 -0.79
C LEU A 79 -15.39 -8.70 0.45
N TYR A 80 -14.37 -8.43 1.27
CA TYR A 80 -14.51 -7.73 2.54
C TYR A 80 -14.31 -6.23 2.38
N LYS A 81 -15.30 -5.44 2.81
CA LYS A 81 -15.12 -3.99 3.01
C LYS A 81 -14.32 -3.76 4.30
N THR A 82 -13.37 -2.85 4.25
CA THR A 82 -12.55 -2.46 5.41
C THR A 82 -12.30 -0.96 5.36
N ASN A 83 -11.85 -0.40 6.46
CA ASN A 83 -11.21 0.91 6.48
C ASN A 83 -9.93 0.73 7.29
N LEU A 84 -8.86 0.38 6.61
CA LEU A 84 -7.57 0.11 7.23
C LEU A 84 -6.54 1.05 6.64
N THR A 85 -5.75 1.65 7.52
CA THR A 85 -4.64 2.51 7.14
C THR A 85 -3.39 1.92 7.77
N VAL A 86 -2.32 1.80 6.99
CA VAL A 86 -1.06 1.19 7.41
C VAL A 86 0.08 2.08 6.96
N ASP A 87 1.01 2.37 7.85
CA ASP A 87 2.21 3.13 7.50
C ASP A 87 3.09 2.29 6.57
N ILE A 88 3.55 2.91 5.48
CA ILE A 88 4.50 2.31 4.55
C ILE A 88 5.91 2.49 5.16
N PRO A 89 6.67 1.40 5.40
CA PRO A 89 8.00 1.49 5.97
C PRO A 89 8.99 2.16 4.99
N GLU A 90 10.13 2.63 5.50
CA GLU A 90 11.18 3.26 4.69
C GLU A 90 12.01 2.26 3.87
N SER A 91 11.85 0.97 4.12
CA SER A 91 12.59 -0.12 3.48
C SER A 91 11.76 -1.40 3.47
N ASP A 92 12.31 -2.48 2.86
CA ASP A 92 11.67 -3.79 2.84
C ASP A 92 11.13 -4.19 4.21
N GLY A 93 9.85 -4.52 4.26
CA GLY A 93 9.17 -4.68 5.54
C GLY A 93 7.91 -5.51 5.44
N THR A 94 7.46 -6.01 6.59
CA THR A 94 6.18 -6.69 6.71
C THR A 94 5.42 -6.10 7.88
N VAL A 95 4.21 -5.63 7.63
CA VAL A 95 3.27 -5.25 8.66
C VAL A 95 2.26 -6.38 8.87
N VAL A 96 2.08 -6.79 10.12
CA VAL A 96 1.13 -7.84 10.50
C VAL A 96 0.02 -7.22 11.36
N ILE A 97 -1.22 -7.50 11.00
CA ILE A 97 -2.42 -7.00 11.68
C ILE A 97 -3.23 -8.22 12.08
N THR A 98 -2.94 -8.72 13.28
CA THR A 98 -3.39 -10.02 13.78
C THR A 98 -4.90 -10.09 13.90
N GLU A 99 -5.55 -9.02 14.39
CA GLU A 99 -6.99 -8.96 14.56
C GLU A 99 -7.76 -9.05 13.23
N LYS A 100 -7.13 -8.61 12.13
CA LYS A 100 -7.68 -8.75 10.77
C LYS A 100 -7.12 -9.93 9.99
N LYS A 101 -6.29 -10.78 10.62
CA LYS A 101 -5.57 -11.89 9.98
C LYS A 101 -4.88 -11.45 8.69
N LEU A 102 -4.29 -10.26 8.70
CA LEU A 102 -3.73 -9.60 7.53
C LEU A 102 -2.22 -9.49 7.68
N LYS A 103 -1.50 -9.77 6.59
CA LYS A 103 -0.07 -9.53 6.47
C LYS A 103 0.18 -8.75 5.19
N ILE A 104 0.89 -7.63 5.28
CA ILE A 104 1.23 -6.76 4.16
C ILE A 104 2.75 -6.70 4.07
N LYS A 105 3.31 -7.21 2.97
CA LYS A 105 4.73 -7.12 2.66
C LYS A 105 4.95 -5.96 1.69
N PHE A 106 5.92 -5.12 2.00
CA PHE A 106 6.41 -4.04 1.14
C PHE A 106 7.81 -4.42 0.64
N GLU A 107 8.02 -4.37 -0.66
CA GLU A 107 9.30 -4.63 -1.32
C GLU A 107 9.71 -3.40 -2.14
N PHE A 108 10.96 -2.99 -2.00
CA PHE A 108 11.55 -1.81 -2.63
C PHE A 108 12.64 -2.21 -3.62
N TYR A 109 12.87 -1.39 -4.63
CA TYR A 109 14.04 -1.52 -5.50
C TYR A 109 15.33 -1.24 -4.69
N LYS A 110 16.38 -2.01 -4.99
CA LYS A 110 17.72 -1.84 -4.42
C LYS A 110 18.44 -0.64 -5.05
#